data_AF-A0A7S1QI64-F1
#
_entry.id   AF-A0A7S1QI64-F1
#
_cell.length_a   1.000
_cell.length_b   1.000
_cell.length_c   1.000
_cell.angle_alpha   90.00
_cell.angle_beta   90.00
_cell.angle_gamma   90.00
#
_symmetry.space_group_name_H-M   'P 1'
#
loop_
_entity.id
_entity.type
_entity.pdbx_description
1 polymer ?
#
loop_
_entity_poly.entity_id
_entity_poly.type
_entity_poly.pdbx_seq_one_letter_code
_entity_poly.pdbx_strand_id
1 'polypeptide(L)'
;EGKAGSRSAAYFGKFKGAGEGGTPMPPWTHTAWSFANSFVGISLLGAAHTYVLEPRFHLPVEVPAFGAMAVILFSACGAPVAQPYNAFVGNCLGALVGVAVQKAVEAV
;
A
#
# COMPACT_ATOMS: atom_id res chain seq x y z
N GLU A 1 22.34 35.00 10.60
CA GLU A 1 21.91 33.59 10.48
C GLU A 1 21.16 33.16 11.76
N GLY A 2 20.35 32.08 11.77
CA GLY A 2 19.94 31.47 13.05
C GLY A 2 18.54 30.84 13.24
N LYS A 3 17.71 30.60 12.21
CA LYS A 3 16.36 29.97 12.39
C LYS A 3 16.13 28.70 11.54
N ALA A 4 17.18 27.89 11.35
CA ALA A 4 17.08 26.60 10.65
C ALA A 4 16.94 25.41 11.62
N GLY A 5 17.67 25.41 12.75
CA GLY A 5 17.70 24.25 13.68
C GLY A 5 16.42 23.97 14.47
N SER A 6 15.58 24.98 14.72
CA SER A 6 14.34 24.82 15.52
C SER A 6 13.21 24.11 14.77
N ARG A 7 13.14 24.25 13.43
CA ARG A 7 12.09 23.62 12.61
C ARG A 7 12.24 22.10 12.54
N SER A 8 13.46 21.60 12.47
CA SER A 8 13.75 20.16 12.45
C SER A 8 13.37 19.50 13.77
N ALA A 9 13.77 20.10 14.90
CA ALA A 9 13.43 19.61 16.24
C ALA A 9 11.91 19.64 16.50
N ALA A 10 11.22 20.70 16.07
CA ALA A 10 9.76 20.78 16.14
C ALA A 10 9.06 19.75 15.23
N TYR A 11 9.64 19.43 14.07
CA TYR A 11 9.14 18.38 13.19
C TYR A 11 9.31 16.99 13.80
N PHE A 12 10.46 16.69 14.41
CA PHE A 12 10.65 15.45 15.17
C PHE A 12 9.68 15.33 16.36
N GLY A 13 9.25 16.46 16.93
CA GLY A 13 8.18 16.51 17.93
C GLY A 13 6.83 15.97 17.43
N LYS A 14 6.53 16.06 16.12
CA LYS A 14 5.30 15.49 15.52
C LYS A 14 5.29 13.96 15.55
N PHE A 15 6.45 13.32 15.56
CA PHE A 15 6.55 11.85 15.66
C PHE A 15 6.21 11.31 17.06
N LYS A 16 6.12 12.16 18.09
CA LYS A 16 5.63 11.76 19.42
C LYS A 16 4.11 11.54 19.49
N GLY A 17 3.39 11.75 18.38
CA GLY A 17 1.94 11.61 18.30
C GLY A 17 1.22 12.84 18.86
N ALA A 18 0.02 13.14 18.33
CA ALA A 18 -0.71 14.38 18.61
C ALA A 18 -1.36 14.45 20.00
N GLY A 19 -0.97 13.61 20.98
CA GLY A 19 -1.56 13.59 22.32
C GLY A 19 -3.03 13.14 22.38
N GLU A 20 -3.66 12.84 21.24
CA GLU A 20 -4.93 12.13 21.18
C GLU A 20 -4.69 10.69 21.65
N GLY A 21 -5.48 10.23 22.62
CA GLY A 21 -5.37 8.89 23.19
C GLY A 21 -5.36 7.86 22.07
N GLY A 22 -4.22 7.20 21.88
CA GLY A 22 -4.07 6.20 20.82
C GLY A 22 -5.18 5.17 20.93
N THR A 23 -5.75 4.78 19.79
CA THR A 23 -6.71 3.69 19.74
C THR A 23 -6.17 2.50 20.53
N PRO A 24 -6.97 1.86 21.39
CA PRO A 24 -6.51 0.72 22.17
C PRO A 24 -5.84 -0.30 21.24
N MET A 25 -4.66 -0.78 21.64
CA MET A 25 -3.87 -1.70 20.81
C MET A 25 -4.75 -2.90 20.44
N PRO A 26 -4.85 -3.25 19.15
CA PRO A 26 -5.65 -4.39 18.74
C PRO A 26 -5.10 -5.66 19.42
N PRO A 27 -5.98 -6.59 19.83
CA PRO A 27 -5.55 -7.84 20.43
C PRO A 27 -4.69 -8.63 19.46
N TRP A 28 -3.70 -9.37 19.96
CA TRP A 28 -2.79 -10.19 19.16
C TRP A 28 -3.50 -11.16 18.22
N THR A 29 -4.68 -11.65 18.61
CA THR A 29 -5.55 -12.50 17.77
C THR A 29 -5.96 -11.80 16.49
N HIS A 30 -6.28 -10.50 16.53
CA HIS A 30 -6.67 -9.74 15.34
C HIS A 30 -5.48 -9.55 14.39
N THR A 31 -4.29 -9.27 14.93
CA THR A 31 -3.05 -9.16 14.14
C THR A 31 -2.67 -10.49 13.49
N ALA A 32 -2.77 -11.61 14.23
CA ALA A 32 -2.49 -12.94 13.70
C ALA A 32 -3.47 -13.33 12.57
N TRP A 33 -4.76 -13.05 12.74
CA TRP A 33 -5.76 -13.26 11.68
C TRP A 33 -5.51 -12.36 10.47
N SER A 34 -5.17 -11.09 10.68
CA SER A 34 -4.86 -10.16 9.58
C SER A 34 -3.65 -10.62 8.78
N PHE A 35 -2.62 -11.11 9.47
CA PHE A 35 -1.43 -11.69 8.84
C PHE A 35 -1.78 -12.94 8.03
N ALA A 36 -2.53 -13.88 8.62
CA ALA A 36 -2.92 -15.12 7.93
C ALA A 36 -3.73 -14.82 6.66
N ASN A 37 -4.72 -13.92 6.74
CA ASN A 37 -5.51 -13.52 5.58
C ASN A 37 -4.65 -12.81 4.51
N SER A 38 -3.73 -11.93 4.92
CA SER A 38 -2.79 -11.27 4.00
C SER A 38 -1.88 -12.25 3.30
N PHE A 39 -1.34 -13.21 4.03
CA PHE A 39 -0.48 -14.26 3.49
C PHE A 39 -1.23 -15.09 2.44
N VAL A 40 -2.43 -15.57 2.79
CA VAL A 40 -3.28 -16.34 1.85
C VAL A 40 -3.62 -15.51 0.62
N GLY A 41 -3.99 -14.23 0.77
CA GLY A 41 -4.32 -13.35 -0.34
C GLY A 41 -3.15 -13.13 -1.30
N ILE A 42 -1.95 -12.84 -0.77
CA ILE A 42 -0.74 -12.66 -1.58
C ILE A 42 -0.33 -13.98 -2.25
N SER A 43 -0.42 -15.11 -1.54
CA SER A 43 -0.13 -16.42 -2.12
C SER A 43 -1.07 -16.78 -3.27
N LEU A 44 -2.36 -16.50 -3.12
CA LEU A 44 -3.34 -16.72 -4.19
C LEU A 44 -3.08 -15.79 -5.39
N LEU A 45 -2.74 -14.53 -5.14
CA LEU A 45 -2.37 -13.59 -6.20
C LEU A 45 -1.11 -14.04 -6.95
N GLY A 46 -0.09 -14.52 -6.22
CA GLY A 46 1.12 -15.09 -6.82
C GLY A 46 0.84 -16.34 -7.66
N ALA A 47 0.00 -17.25 -7.15
CA ALA A 47 -0.44 -18.42 -7.92
C ALA A 47 -1.22 -18.01 -9.18
N ALA A 48 -2.16 -17.07 -9.07
CA ALA A 48 -2.88 -16.54 -10.21
C ALA A 48 -1.94 -15.90 -11.24
N HIS A 49 -0.90 -15.19 -10.79
CA HIS A 49 0.11 -14.64 -11.68
C HIS A 49 0.85 -15.74 -12.46
N THR A 50 1.37 -16.75 -11.77
CA THR A 50 2.11 -17.86 -12.40
C THR A 50 1.23 -18.67 -13.36
N TYR A 51 0.00 -19.00 -12.99
CA TYR A 51 -0.84 -19.88 -13.82
C TYR A 51 -1.61 -19.14 -14.93
N VAL A 52 -1.89 -17.85 -14.78
CA VAL A 52 -2.76 -17.10 -15.72
C VAL A 52 -1.99 -16.07 -16.55
N LEU A 53 -1.08 -15.31 -15.92
CA LEU A 53 -0.46 -14.13 -16.51
C LEU A 53 0.92 -14.41 -17.09
N GLU A 54 1.76 -15.18 -16.38
CA GLU A 54 3.11 -15.54 -16.82
C GLU A 54 3.14 -16.16 -18.22
N PRO A 55 2.28 -17.14 -18.57
CA PRO A 55 2.36 -17.82 -19.86
C PRO A 55 2.06 -16.92 -21.06
N ARG A 56 1.46 -15.74 -20.82
CA ARG A 56 0.96 -14.84 -21.87
C ARG A 56 1.73 -13.54 -21.98
N PHE A 57 2.22 -13.00 -20.86
CA PHE A 57 2.72 -11.63 -20.84
C PHE A 57 4.12 -11.45 -20.23
N HIS A 58 4.73 -12.48 -19.64
CA HIS A 58 6.08 -12.40 -19.01
C HIS A 58 6.26 -11.15 -18.13
N LEU A 59 5.23 -10.76 -17.37
CA LEU A 59 5.32 -9.60 -16.49
C LEU A 59 6.16 -9.92 -15.24
N PRO A 60 7.04 -9.00 -14.80
CA PRO A 60 7.65 -9.09 -13.49
C PRO A 60 6.60 -8.90 -12.39
N VAL A 61 6.61 -9.77 -11.37
CA VAL A 61 5.67 -9.67 -10.25
C VAL A 61 6.07 -8.55 -9.30
N GLU A 62 5.18 -7.57 -9.09
CA GLU A 62 5.35 -6.49 -8.11
C GLU A 62 5.02 -6.94 -6.67
N VAL A 63 5.65 -8.04 -6.22
CA VAL A 63 5.44 -8.66 -4.90
C VAL A 63 5.47 -7.64 -3.73
N PRO A 64 6.40 -6.66 -3.69
CA PRO A 64 6.48 -5.71 -2.57
C PRO A 64 5.25 -4.80 -2.47
N ALA A 65 4.72 -4.34 -3.60
CA ALA A 65 3.56 -3.46 -3.64
C ALA A 65 2.29 -4.20 -3.20
N PHE A 66 2.08 -5.41 -3.73
CA PHE A 66 0.96 -6.26 -3.34
C PHE A 66 1.01 -6.67 -1.87
N GLY A 67 2.22 -6.91 -1.32
CA GLY A 67 2.40 -7.22 0.08
C GLY A 67 1.94 -6.10 1.02
N ALA A 68 2.34 -4.87 0.73
CA ALA A 68 1.93 -3.70 1.51
C ALA A 68 0.41 -3.48 1.45
N MET A 69 -0.18 -3.58 0.26
CA MET A 69 -1.62 -3.39 0.08
C MET A 69 -2.45 -4.47 0.79
N ALA A 70 -2.04 -5.74 0.70
CA ALA A 70 -2.75 -6.83 1.36
C ALA A 70 -2.82 -6.61 2.87
N VAL A 71 -1.68 -6.31 3.51
CA VAL A 71 -1.65 -6.07 4.97
C VAL A 71 -2.53 -4.88 5.36
N ILE A 72 -2.53 -3.79 4.59
CA ILE A 72 -3.38 -2.62 4.88
C ILE A 72 -4.87 -2.97 4.75
N LEU A 73 -5.25 -3.68 3.69
CA LEU A 73 -6.64 -4.07 3.43
C LEU A 73 -7.16 -5.03 4.50
N PHE A 74 -6.36 -6.02 4.92
CA PHE A 74 -6.79 -7.02 5.90
C PHE A 74 -6.63 -6.58 7.36
N SER A 75 -5.65 -5.73 7.69
CA SER A 75 -5.46 -5.25 9.08
C SER A 75 -6.33 -4.06 9.44
N ALA A 76 -6.71 -3.25 8.47
CA ALA A 76 -7.41 -1.99 8.70
C ALA A 76 -8.52 -1.75 7.66
N CYS A 77 -9.38 -2.73 7.42
CA CYS A 77 -10.47 -2.67 6.43
C CYS A 77 -11.39 -1.43 6.58
N GLY A 78 -11.60 -0.95 7.80
CA GLY A 78 -12.40 0.26 8.08
C GLY A 78 -11.64 1.58 7.88
N ALA A 79 -10.35 1.56 7.57
CA ALA A 79 -9.58 2.77 7.40
C ALA A 79 -9.96 3.50 6.10
N PRO A 80 -9.96 4.84 6.08
CA PRO A 80 -10.27 5.60 4.86
C PRO A 80 -9.34 5.27 3.68
N VAL A 81 -8.11 4.80 3.96
CA VAL A 81 -7.13 4.36 2.96
C VAL A 81 -7.37 2.93 2.44
N ALA A 82 -8.07 2.09 3.20
CA ALA A 82 -8.40 0.72 2.83
C ALA A 82 -9.75 0.61 2.10
N GLN A 83 -10.45 1.73 1.89
CA GLN A 83 -11.72 1.71 1.18
C GLN A 83 -11.54 1.18 -0.25
N PRO A 84 -12.47 0.33 -0.73
CA PRO A 84 -12.32 -0.39 -1.99
C PRO A 84 -12.19 0.57 -3.17
N TYR A 85 -12.85 1.72 -3.11
CA TYR A 85 -12.75 2.75 -4.15
C TYR A 85 -11.32 3.29 -4.26
N ASN A 86 -10.69 3.65 -3.13
CA ASN A 86 -9.33 4.21 -3.14
C ASN A 86 -8.30 3.18 -3.60
N ALA A 87 -8.43 1.93 -3.14
CA ALA A 87 -7.52 0.86 -3.53
C ALA A 87 -7.63 0.49 -5.01
N PHE A 88 -8.84 0.35 -5.56
CA PHE A 88 -9.01 -0.07 -6.96
C PHE A 88 -8.88 1.11 -7.94
N VAL A 89 -9.67 2.17 -7.73
CA VAL A 89 -9.74 3.29 -8.67
C VAL A 89 -8.42 4.06 -8.72
N GLY A 90 -7.79 4.27 -7.56
CA GLY A 90 -6.49 4.95 -7.49
C GLY A 90 -5.41 4.22 -8.29
N ASN A 91 -5.28 2.90 -8.11
CA ASN A 91 -4.30 2.10 -8.84
C ASN A 91 -4.61 2.01 -10.34
N CYS A 92 -5.89 1.87 -10.73
CA CYS A 92 -6.29 1.89 -12.13
C CYS A 92 -6.01 3.24 -12.81
N LEU A 93 -6.34 4.36 -12.17
CA LEU A 93 -6.06 5.69 -12.71
C LEU A 93 -4.54 5.93 -12.80
N GLY A 94 -3.78 5.53 -11.79
CA GLY A 94 -2.32 5.60 -11.81
C GLY A 94 -1.72 4.82 -12.97
N ALA A 95 -2.18 3.59 -13.19
CA ALA A 95 -1.75 2.75 -14.31
C ALA A 95 -2.13 3.38 -15.66
N LEU A 96 -3.36 3.91 -15.81
CA LEU A 96 -3.80 4.58 -17.04
C LEU A 96 -2.93 5.79 -17.38
N VAL A 97 -2.64 6.64 -16.39
CA VAL A 97 -1.78 7.81 -16.58
C VAL A 97 -0.35 7.36 -16.93
N GLY A 98 0.19 6.35 -16.25
CA GLY A 98 1.51 5.81 -16.56
C GLY A 98 1.62 5.28 -17.99
N VAL A 99 0.62 4.52 -18.44
CA VAL A 99 0.55 4.02 -19.82
C VAL A 99 0.39 5.17 -20.82
N ALA A 100 -0.45 6.17 -20.52
CA ALA A 100 -0.64 7.33 -21.38
C ALA A 100 0.65 8.14 -21.56
N VAL A 101 1.41 8.35 -20.48
CA VAL A 101 2.71 9.02 -20.53
C VAL A 101 3.70 8.20 -21.34
N GLN A 102 3.77 6.89 -21.14
CA GLN A 102 4.69 6.06 -21.90
C GLN A 102 4.39 6.08 -23.40
N LYS A 103 3.10 6.03 -23.77
CA LYS A 103 2.67 6.15 -25.16
C LYS A 103 2.96 7.52 -25.76
N ALA A 104 2.88 8.59 -24.98
CA ALA A 104 3.21 9.94 -25.43
C ALA A 104 4.72 10.12 -25.64
N VAL A 105 5.56 9.52 -24.78
CA VAL A 105 7.02 9.56 -24.91
C VAL A 105 7.49 8.73 -26.11
N GLU A 106 6.89 7.56 -26.37
CA GLU A 106 7.19 6.75 -27.56
C GLU A 106 6.83 7.44 -28.88
N ALA A 107 5.92 8.42 -28.87
CA ALA A 107 5.48 9.13 -30.06
C ALA A 107 6.38 10.31 -30.46
N VAL A 108 7.41 10.62 -29.66
CA VAL A 108 8.42 11.67 -29.89
C VAL A 108 9.69 11.04 -30.46
#